data_AF-A0A1Y6M4Z9-F1
#
_entry.id   AF-A0A1Y6M4Z9-F1
#
_cell.length_a   1.000
_cell.length_b   1.000
_cell.length_c   1.000
_cell.angle_alpha   90.00
_cell.angle_beta   90.00
_cell.angle_gamma   90.00
#
_symmetry.space_group_name_H-M   'P 1'
#
loop_
_entity.id
_entity.type
_entity.pdbx_description
1 polymer ?
#
loop_
_entity_poly.entity_id
_entity_poly.type
_entity_poly.pdbx_seq_one_letter_code
_entity_poly.pdbx_strand_id
1 'polypeptide(L)' 'MATYLVTFAVFLLVIIAMAVGYIFQRKSVSGSCGGLDGIGIAKECDCPEPCDARKKREARAARQAEWKKNQII' A
#
# COMPACT_ATOMS: atom_id res chain seq x y z
N MET A 1 8.70 39.99 0.48
CA MET A 1 8.76 39.35 1.82
C MET A 1 7.41 38.76 2.23
N ALA A 2 6.33 39.54 2.31
CA ALA A 2 5.00 39.03 2.68
C ALA A 2 4.49 37.90 1.76
N THR A 3 4.69 38.03 0.44
CA THR A 3 4.32 37.01 -0.55
C THR A 3 4.95 35.65 -0.27
N TYR A 4 6.24 35.61 0.06
CA TYR A 4 6.95 34.37 0.39
C TYR A 4 6.38 33.67 1.63
N LEU A 5 6.08 34.45 2.68
CA LEU A 5 5.48 33.91 3.91
C LEU A 5 4.08 33.37 3.66
N VAL A 6 3.26 34.08 2.88
CA VAL A 6 1.91 33.64 2.52
C VAL A 6 1.96 32.37 1.68
N THR A 7 2.82 32.31 0.66
CA THR A 7 2.95 31.10 -0.17
C THR A 7 3.42 29.91 0.65
N PHE A 8 4.38 30.10 1.55
CA PHE A 8 4.89 29.04 2.42
C PHE A 8 3.80 28.50 3.35
N ALA A 9 3.00 29.38 3.95
CA ALA A 9 1.89 28.98 4.81
C ALA A 9 0.81 28.20 4.04
N VAL A 10 0.49 28.61 2.81
CA VAL A 10 -0.48 27.89 1.95
C VAL A 10 0.02 26.48 1.61
N PHE A 11 1.29 26.34 1.24
CA PHE A 11 1.88 25.02 0.97
C PHE A 11 1.83 24.10 2.19
N LEU A 12 2.15 24.61 3.37
CA LEU A 12 2.04 23.84 4.62
C LEU A 12 0.61 23.38 4.89
N LEU A 13 -0.38 24.28 4.72
CA LEU A 13 -1.79 23.91 4.88
C LEU A 13 -2.21 22.77 3.94
N VAL A 14 -1.80 22.83 2.67
CA VAL A 14 -2.12 21.77 1.70
C VAL A 14 -1.50 20.43 2.09
N ILE A 15 -0.23 20.42 2.52
CA ILE A 15 0.45 19.19 2.96
C ILE A 15 -0.25 18.58 4.18
N ILE A 16 -0.61 19.40 5.16
CA ILE A 16 -1.34 18.94 6.35
C ILE A 16 -2.70 18.36 5.94
N ALA A 17 -3.44 19.04 5.07
CA ALA A 17 -4.72 18.55 4.57
C ALA A 17 -4.59 17.19 3.85
N MET A 18 -3.55 17.02 3.02
CA MET A 18 -3.25 15.74 2.38
C MET A 18 -2.89 14.63 3.37
N ALA A 19 -2.05 14.94 4.37
CA ALA A 19 -1.65 13.98 5.40
C ALA A 19 -2.86 13.52 6.23
N VAL A 20 -3.71 14.46 6.64
CA VAL A 20 -4.96 14.18 7.34
C VAL A 20 -5.86 13.31 6.46
N GLY A 21 -6.05 13.67 5.18
CA GLY A 21 -6.81 12.87 4.23
C GLY A 21 -6.30 11.43 4.09
N TYR A 22 -4.97 11.24 4.03
CA TYR A 22 -4.35 9.93 3.94
C TYR A 22 -4.60 9.06 5.20
N ILE A 23 -4.49 9.67 6.39
CA ILE A 23 -4.74 9.00 7.67
C ILE A 23 -6.21 8.55 7.76
N PHE A 24 -7.16 9.41 7.37
CA PHE A 24 -8.58 9.08 7.40
C PHE A 24 -8.97 8.05 6.35
N GLN A 25 -8.39 8.12 5.15
CA GLN A 25 -8.73 7.20 4.07
C GLN A 25 -8.20 5.78 4.33
N ARG A 26 -7.16 5.61 5.18
CA ARG A 26 -6.45 4.34 5.50
C ARG A 26 -6.20 3.42 4.30
N LYS A 27 -6.29 3.95 3.09
CA LYS A 27 -5.93 3.21 1.88
C LYS A 27 -4.42 3.19 1.90
N SER A 28 -3.89 1.97 2.07
CA SER A 28 -2.50 1.71 1.71
C SER A 28 -2.28 2.32 0.32
N VAL A 29 -1.21 3.10 0.15
CA VAL A 29 -0.82 3.61 -1.17
C VAL A 29 -0.95 2.46 -2.13
N SER A 30 -1.94 2.61 -2.99
CA SER A 30 -2.41 1.55 -3.86
C SER A 30 -1.29 1.30 -4.86
N GLY A 31 -0.50 0.25 -4.61
CA GLY A 31 0.52 -0.22 -5.55
C GLY A 31 -0.12 -0.71 -6.85
N SER A 32 0.62 -1.38 -7.74
CA SER A 32 0.10 -1.73 -9.08
C SER A 32 -1.17 -2.61 -9.13
N CYS A 33 -1.70 -3.09 -8.00
CA CYS A 33 -2.98 -3.79 -7.85
C CYS A 33 -3.91 -3.14 -6.80
N GLY A 34 -3.57 -1.95 -6.31
CA GLY A 34 -4.31 -1.27 -5.26
C GLY A 34 -5.55 -0.60 -5.84
N GLY A 35 -6.71 -1.14 -5.47
CA GLY A 35 -8.00 -0.71 -6.02
C GLY A 35 -8.87 -1.90 -6.43
N LEU A 36 -8.29 -3.08 -6.63
CA LEU A 36 -9.00 -4.29 -7.01
C LEU A 36 -9.74 -4.95 -5.83
N ASP A 37 -9.45 -4.55 -4.58
CA ASP A 37 -10.16 -4.97 -3.37
C ASP A 37 -11.66 -4.57 -3.39
N GLY A 38 -12.02 -3.49 -4.08
CA GLY A 38 -13.41 -3.05 -4.19
C GLY A 38 -14.22 -3.75 -5.29
N ILE A 39 -13.55 -4.50 -6.18
CA ILE A 39 -14.15 -5.09 -7.38
C ILE A 39 -14.10 -6.64 -7.34
N GLY A 40 -13.58 -7.24 -6.25
CA GLY A 40 -13.50 -8.70 -6.11
C GLY A 40 -12.41 -9.37 -6.97
N ILE A 41 -11.63 -8.58 -7.72
CA ILE A 41 -10.53 -9.03 -8.61
C ILE A 41 -9.26 -9.41 -7.82
N ALA A 42 -9.41 -9.77 -6.54
CA ALA A 42 -8.35 -10.48 -5.82
C ALA A 42 -8.05 -11.86 -6.44
N LYS A 43 -8.96 -12.38 -7.28
CA LYS A 43 -8.80 -13.62 -8.07
C LYS A 43 -8.38 -13.39 -9.53
N GLU A 44 -8.81 -12.33 -10.22
CA GLU A 44 -8.48 -12.11 -11.64
C GLU A 44 -7.19 -11.30 -11.93
N CYS A 45 -6.22 -11.26 -11.01
CA CYS A 45 -4.82 -11.13 -11.47
C CYS A 45 -4.38 -12.48 -12.10
N ASP A 46 -5.16 -12.96 -13.07
CA ASP A 46 -4.92 -14.11 -13.95
C ASP A 46 -3.88 -13.71 -15.02
N CYS A 47 -2.85 -12.96 -14.61
CA CYS A 47 -1.71 -12.75 -15.46
C CYS A 47 -0.95 -14.09 -15.52
N PRO A 48 -0.69 -14.65 -16.72
CA PRO A 48 0.05 -15.91 -16.88
C PRO A 48 1.43 -15.88 -16.21
N GLU A 49 1.97 -14.67 -15.97
CA GLU A 49 3.04 -14.45 -14.99
C GLU A 49 2.59 -13.52 -13.85
N PRO A 50 2.47 -14.03 -12.61
CA PRO A 50 2.14 -13.18 -11.47
C PRO A 50 3.29 -12.20 -11.20
N CYS A 51 2.95 -10.94 -10.87
CA CYS A 51 3.95 -9.90 -10.68
C CYS A 51 4.94 -10.26 -9.56
N ASP A 52 6.17 -9.77 -9.65
CA ASP A 52 7.26 -10.10 -8.72
C ASP A 52 6.94 -9.81 -7.25
N ALA A 53 6.09 -8.80 -7.00
CA ALA A 53 5.64 -8.47 -5.66
C ALA A 53 4.70 -9.55 -5.08
N ARG A 54 3.88 -10.23 -5.91
CA ARG A 54 3.04 -11.35 -5.49
C ARG A 54 3.88 -12.60 -5.23
N LYS A 55 4.77 -12.96 -6.16
CA LYS A 55 5.73 -14.06 -5.98
C LYS A 55 6.53 -13.92 -4.68
N LYS A 56 7.00 -12.71 -4.35
CA LYS A 56 7.71 -12.43 -3.08
C LYS A 56 6.84 -12.57 -1.84
N ARG A 57 5.54 -12.20 -1.88
CA ARG A 57 4.62 -12.37 -0.73
C ARG A 57 4.31 -13.84 -0.50
N GLU A 58 4.01 -14.59 -1.55
CA GLU A 58 3.75 -16.03 -1.49
C GLU A 58 4.98 -16.80 -1.01
N ALA A 59 6.18 -16.46 -1.50
CA ALA A 59 7.43 -17.05 -1.02
C ALA A 59 7.76 -16.71 0.45
N ARG A 60 7.27 -15.57 0.98
CA ARG A 60 7.38 -15.24 2.42
C ARG A 60 6.35 -16.03 3.24
N ALA A 61 5.11 -16.13 2.76
CA ALA A 61 4.05 -16.90 3.41
C ALA A 61 4.37 -18.39 3.46
N ALA A 62 4.91 -18.97 2.38
CA ALA A 62 5.37 -20.35 2.33
C ALA A 62 6.47 -20.62 3.36
N ARG A 63 7.50 -19.76 3.43
CA ARG A 63 8.57 -19.87 4.44
C ARG A 63 8.04 -19.78 5.87
N GLN A 64 7.06 -18.92 6.13
CA GLN A 64 6.41 -18.82 7.44
C GLN A 64 5.58 -20.08 7.77
N ALA A 65 4.89 -20.65 6.78
CA ALA A 65 4.13 -21.88 6.95
C ALA A 65 5.04 -23.09 7.23
N GLU A 66 6.19 -23.18 6.54
CA GLU A 66 7.20 -24.19 6.83
C GLU A 66 7.80 -24.03 8.22
N TRP A 67 8.16 -22.80 8.62
CA TRP A 67 8.64 -22.52 9.97
C TRP A 67 7.64 -22.94 11.04
N LYS A 68 6.35 -22.66 10.84
CA LYS A 68 5.28 -23.07 11.78
C LYS A 68 5.07 -24.58 11.83
N LYS A 69 5.23 -25.29 10.71
CA LYS A 69 5.14 -26.76 10.67
C LYS A 69 6.32 -27.44 11.33
N ASN A 70 7.51 -26.86 11.18
CA ASN A 70 8.74 -27.34 11.80
C ASN A 70 8.95 -26.78 13.22
N GLN A 71 8.02 -25.96 13.70
CA GLN A 71 7.97 -25.54 15.09
C GLN A 71 7.44 -26.72 15.92
N ILE A 72 8.36 -27.62 16.27
CA ILE A 72 8.14 -28.74 17.18
C ILE A 72 7.77 -28.14 18.55
N ILE A 73 6.58 -28.45 19.05
CA ILE A 73 6.25 -28.35 20.48
C ILE A 73 6.84 -29.59 21.16
#